data_AF-A0A124SG70-F1
#
_entry.id   AF-A0A124SG70-F1
#
_cell.length_a   1.000
_cell.length_b   1.000
_cell.length_c   1.000
_cell.angle_alpha   90.00
_cell.angle_beta   90.00
_cell.angle_gamma   90.00
#
_symmetry.space_group_name_H-M   'P 1'
#
loop_
_entity.id
_entity.type
_entity.pdbx_description
1 polymer ?
#
loop_
_entity_poly.entity_id
_entity_poly.type
_entity_poly.pdbx_seq_one_letter_code
_entity_poly.pdbx_strand_id
1 'polypeptide(L)'
;KNDGGIFEDLREQDPINGGSSLKTRIISCSSPINLGTHLVTSKEILEPFLTSPLLKGFVGFGGLLISLIRGEEADWELKMYVVDSRGGAIACMLLALLFLGTWPAILTLLERRGRLPQHTYLDYTITNLLAAVIIAFTFGEFGNTSDDKPNFLIQLSQNNWPSVLFAMAGGVVLSLGNLSTQYAWAFVGLSVTEVITSSITVVIGTTLNYFLDDKINRAEILFPGVACFLVAVCLGSAVHASVAKDNQAKLNTLEDSRKDLEYGTDKAEKAKAGTASFLIELESRRAIKVFGKSTLVGLAICFFAGICFSLFSPAFNLATNDQWHTLDDGVPHLSVYTAFFYFSCSCFVIAIILNVIFLYRPAFNLPRSSIKAYLNDWDGRGWAFLAGFLCGFGNGLQFMGGQAAGYAAADAVQALPLVSTFWGVLIFGEYRRSSRRTYIFLVGMLSMFIVAVGVLMASSGHRKE
;
A
#
# COMPACT_ATOMS: atom_id res chain seq x y z
N LYS A 1 -26.18 -72.37 19.18
CA LYS A 1 -27.57 -71.91 19.42
C LYS A 1 -28.05 -71.31 18.10
N ASN A 2 -28.94 -72.04 17.44
CA ASN A 2 -29.71 -71.65 16.24
C ASN A 2 -30.48 -70.34 16.51
N ASP A 3 -30.94 -69.54 15.55
CA ASP A 3 -31.66 -69.79 14.29
C ASP A 3 -31.24 -68.72 13.24
N GLY A 4 -31.35 -68.87 11.92
CA GLY A 4 -32.06 -69.84 11.10
C GLY A 4 -32.95 -69.12 10.08
N GLY A 5 -32.55 -69.17 8.80
CA GLY A 5 -33.42 -69.03 7.61
C GLY A 5 -33.62 -67.63 6.99
N ILE A 6 -33.84 -67.46 5.69
CA ILE A 6 -34.01 -68.36 4.53
C ILE A 6 -33.75 -67.50 3.27
N PHE A 7 -33.19 -68.15 2.24
CA PHE A 7 -33.03 -67.71 0.85
C PHE A 7 -34.36 -67.42 0.14
N GLU A 8 -34.41 -66.45 -0.78
CA GLU A 8 -35.10 -66.66 -2.06
C GLU A 8 -34.48 -65.81 -3.19
N ASP A 9 -34.32 -66.49 -4.30
CA ASP A 9 -33.58 -66.18 -5.53
C ASP A 9 -34.61 -65.88 -6.62
N LEU A 10 -34.46 -64.78 -7.36
CA LEU A 10 -35.09 -64.62 -8.67
C LEU A 10 -34.08 -63.99 -9.64
N ARG A 11 -33.49 -64.86 -10.46
CA ARG A 11 -32.91 -64.56 -11.78
C ARG A 11 -33.97 -63.97 -12.71
N GLU A 12 -33.59 -63.00 -13.56
CA GLU A 12 -33.36 -63.24 -15.00
C GLU A 12 -32.97 -61.98 -15.79
N GLN A 13 -31.88 -62.15 -16.58
CA GLN A 13 -31.60 -61.63 -17.94
C GLN A 13 -31.07 -60.18 -18.18
N ASP A 14 -29.78 -60.13 -18.56
CA ASP A 14 -29.04 -59.12 -19.37
C ASP A 14 -29.61 -58.99 -20.83
N PRO A 15 -29.10 -58.15 -21.79
CA PRO A 15 -27.93 -57.23 -21.80
C PRO A 15 -28.09 -55.84 -22.51
N ILE A 16 -27.08 -54.97 -22.33
CA ILE A 16 -26.47 -53.98 -23.27
C ILE A 16 -27.36 -52.93 -23.98
N ASN A 17 -27.16 -51.63 -23.67
CA ASN A 17 -26.67 -50.64 -24.65
C ASN A 17 -26.38 -49.25 -24.02
N GLY A 18 -25.30 -48.64 -24.50
CA GLY A 18 -24.69 -47.42 -23.97
C GLY A 18 -25.43 -46.11 -24.26
N GLY A 19 -25.03 -45.07 -23.54
CA GLY A 19 -25.52 -43.70 -23.73
C GLY A 19 -25.08 -42.78 -22.61
N SER A 20 -23.91 -42.18 -22.78
CA SER A 20 -23.38 -41.09 -21.95
C SER A 20 -24.34 -39.90 -21.84
N SER A 21 -24.71 -39.49 -20.63
CA SER A 21 -25.18 -38.12 -20.36
C SER A 21 -24.86 -37.72 -18.92
N LEU A 22 -23.95 -36.77 -18.77
CA LEU A 22 -23.69 -36.05 -17.52
C LEU A 22 -24.99 -35.46 -16.98
N LYS A 23 -25.43 -35.91 -15.81
CA LYS A 23 -26.41 -35.21 -14.97
C LYS A 23 -25.66 -34.47 -13.86
N THR A 24 -25.61 -33.15 -13.99
CA THR A 24 -25.18 -32.18 -12.98
C THR A 24 -25.95 -32.42 -11.67
N ARG A 25 -25.27 -32.93 -10.63
CA ARG A 25 -25.78 -32.90 -9.26
C ARG A 25 -25.39 -31.58 -8.61
N ILE A 26 -26.38 -30.72 -8.42
CA ILE A 26 -26.32 -29.59 -7.49
C ILE A 26 -26.27 -30.18 -6.08
N ILE A 27 -25.13 -30.08 -5.41
CA ILE A 27 -25.01 -30.37 -3.97
C ILE A 27 -25.23 -29.05 -3.24
N SER A 28 -26.43 -28.89 -2.68
CA SER A 28 -26.73 -27.88 -1.67
C SER A 28 -26.08 -28.30 -0.36
N CYS A 29 -24.97 -27.65 0.02
CA CYS A 29 -24.42 -27.74 1.37
C CYS A 29 -24.74 -26.44 2.12
N SER A 30 -25.85 -26.46 2.85
CA SER A 30 -26.17 -25.48 3.88
C SER A 30 -25.43 -25.89 5.16
N SER A 31 -24.29 -25.26 5.45
CA SER A 31 -23.60 -25.39 6.73
C SER A 31 -23.73 -24.06 7.50
N PRO A 32 -24.07 -24.07 8.80
CA PRO A 32 -24.23 -22.84 9.57
C PRO A 32 -22.87 -22.13 9.73
N ILE A 33 -22.90 -20.82 9.46
CA ILE A 33 -21.75 -19.92 9.60
C ILE A 33 -21.26 -19.95 11.04
N ASN A 34 -20.06 -20.50 11.24
CA ASN A 34 -19.44 -20.60 12.55
C ASN A 34 -18.85 -19.22 12.94
N LEU A 35 -19.69 -18.39 13.56
CA LEU A 35 -19.40 -17.00 13.93
C LEU A 35 -18.23 -16.88 14.95
N GLY A 36 -17.91 -17.97 15.67
CA GLY A 36 -16.90 -17.98 16.74
C GLY A 36 -15.44 -17.95 16.25
N THR A 37 -15.13 -18.53 15.08
CA THR A 37 -13.76 -18.54 14.55
C THR A 37 -13.33 -17.22 13.93
N HIS A 38 -14.28 -16.41 13.44
CA HIS A 38 -14.05 -15.05 12.94
C HIS A 38 -13.81 -14.02 14.07
N LEU A 39 -14.34 -14.28 15.26
CA LEU A 39 -14.19 -13.42 16.45
C LEU A 39 -12.84 -13.62 17.17
N VAL A 40 -12.23 -14.80 17.07
CA VAL A 40 -10.94 -15.09 17.72
C VAL A 40 -9.76 -14.57 16.90
N THR A 41 -9.79 -14.72 15.57
CA THR A 41 -8.78 -14.12 14.68
C THR A 41 -8.91 -12.61 14.58
N SER A 42 -10.11 -12.05 14.72
CA SER A 42 -10.26 -10.61 14.86
C SER A 42 -9.58 -10.15 16.15
N LYS A 43 -9.83 -10.74 17.33
CA LYS A 43 -9.17 -10.36 18.60
C LYS A 43 -7.63 -10.45 18.59
N GLU A 44 -7.03 -11.53 18.08
CA GLU A 44 -5.56 -11.68 18.02
C GLU A 44 -4.89 -10.70 17.04
N ILE A 45 -5.62 -10.20 16.04
CA ILE A 45 -5.15 -9.19 15.07
C ILE A 45 -5.50 -7.75 15.55
N LEU A 46 -6.62 -7.59 16.25
CA LEU A 46 -7.10 -6.31 16.78
C LEU A 46 -6.32 -5.87 18.01
N GLU A 47 -5.91 -6.79 18.89
CA GLU A 47 -5.23 -6.39 20.14
C GLU A 47 -3.93 -5.63 19.86
N PRO A 48 -2.99 -6.09 19.02
CA PRO A 48 -1.77 -5.32 18.72
C PRO A 48 -2.05 -3.99 18.02
N PHE A 49 -3.13 -3.90 17.24
CA PHE A 49 -3.51 -2.69 16.49
C PHE A 49 -4.26 -1.66 17.36
N LEU A 50 -5.24 -2.10 18.17
CA LEU A 50 -6.02 -1.29 19.11
C LEU A 50 -5.24 -0.85 20.35
N THR A 51 -4.28 -1.67 20.79
CA THR A 51 -3.41 -1.33 21.93
C THR A 51 -2.12 -0.62 21.48
N SER A 52 -1.90 -0.46 20.17
CA SER A 52 -0.75 0.29 19.68
C SER A 52 -0.79 1.75 20.18
N PRO A 53 0.35 2.30 20.64
CA PRO A 53 0.48 3.74 20.93
C PRO A 53 0.10 4.63 19.73
N LEU A 54 0.13 4.05 18.52
CA LEU A 54 -0.19 4.62 17.22
C LEU A 54 -1.68 4.96 17.04
N LEU A 55 -2.60 4.08 17.45
CA LEU A 55 -4.05 4.35 17.35
C LEU A 55 -4.53 5.33 18.44
N LYS A 56 -3.93 5.25 19.64
CA LYS A 56 -4.08 6.30 20.67
C LYS A 56 -3.50 7.64 20.18
N GLY A 57 -2.44 7.60 19.38
CA GLY A 57 -1.89 8.74 18.66
C GLY A 57 -2.80 9.30 17.55
N PHE A 58 -3.78 8.54 17.05
CA PHE A 58 -4.75 9.01 16.05
C PHE A 58 -5.88 9.85 16.68
N VAL A 59 -6.37 9.45 17.85
CA VAL A 59 -7.25 10.30 18.70
C VAL A 59 -6.44 11.45 19.30
N GLY A 60 -5.19 11.17 19.65
CA GLY A 60 -4.18 12.17 20.01
C GLY A 60 -3.76 13.07 18.86
N PHE A 61 -4.08 12.77 17.59
CA PHE A 61 -3.77 13.65 16.46
C PHE A 61 -4.65 14.89 16.51
N GLY A 62 -5.92 14.75 16.91
CA GLY A 62 -6.76 15.91 17.26
C GLY A 62 -6.15 16.71 18.41
N GLY A 63 -5.61 16.04 19.44
CA GLY A 63 -4.96 16.69 20.59
C GLY A 63 -3.59 17.32 20.31
N LEU A 64 -2.76 16.72 19.45
CA LEU A 64 -1.46 17.20 19.00
C LEU A 64 -1.63 18.33 17.98
N LEU A 65 -2.64 18.24 17.11
CA LEU A 65 -3.09 19.32 16.24
C LEU A 65 -3.56 20.51 17.09
N ILE A 66 -4.37 20.26 18.13
CA ILE A 66 -4.78 21.29 19.10
C ILE A 66 -3.59 21.83 19.91
N SER A 67 -2.63 20.99 20.33
CA SER A 67 -1.44 21.42 21.08
C SER A 67 -0.43 22.18 20.22
N LEU A 68 -0.31 21.86 18.93
CA LEU A 68 0.47 22.64 17.96
C LEU A 68 -0.19 24.00 17.67
N ILE A 69 -1.53 24.09 17.77
CA ILE A 69 -2.29 25.34 17.73
C ILE A 69 -2.12 26.15 19.05
N ARG A 70 -1.77 25.50 20.17
CA ARG A 70 -1.69 26.09 21.52
C ARG A 70 -0.25 26.34 21.98
N GLY A 71 0.63 26.76 21.07
CA GLY A 71 1.90 27.39 21.43
C GLY A 71 1.64 28.70 22.18
N GLU A 72 2.42 28.94 23.24
CA GLU A 72 2.25 30.00 24.24
C GLU A 72 1.94 31.40 23.68
N GLU A 73 1.13 32.13 24.44
CA GLU A 73 0.73 33.52 24.24
C GLU A 73 1.91 34.43 23.86
N ALA A 74 2.00 34.78 22.58
CA ALA A 74 2.71 35.96 22.10
C ALA A 74 2.04 36.43 20.80
N ASP A 75 1.69 37.71 20.78
CA ASP A 75 1.12 38.52 19.70
C ASP A 75 1.24 37.90 18.29
N TRP A 76 0.11 37.47 17.71
CA TRP A 76 0.08 36.82 16.40
C TRP A 76 -0.64 37.68 15.36
N GLU A 77 0.05 37.97 14.25
CA GLU A 77 -0.59 38.02 12.93
C GLU A 77 -0.58 36.57 12.40
N LEU A 78 -1.72 35.87 12.43
CA LEU A 78 -1.78 34.43 12.09
C LEU A 78 -1.75 34.22 10.56
N LYS A 79 -0.64 33.65 10.09
CA LYS A 79 -0.43 33.20 8.70
C LYS A 79 -0.99 31.79 8.48
N MET A 80 -1.15 31.39 7.21
CA MET A 80 -1.44 30.00 6.84
C MET A 80 -0.46 29.03 7.51
N TYR A 81 -0.94 27.87 7.99
CA TYR A 81 -0.02 26.90 8.61
C TYR A 81 0.95 26.41 7.55
N VAL A 82 2.20 26.83 7.64
CA VAL A 82 3.30 26.35 6.80
C VAL A 82 4.32 25.73 7.74
N VAL A 83 4.87 24.60 7.35
CA VAL A 83 5.90 23.93 8.13
C VAL A 83 7.22 24.67 7.90
N ASP A 84 7.49 25.69 8.72
CA ASP A 84 8.68 26.53 8.52
C ASP A 84 9.93 25.99 9.25
N SER A 85 9.72 25.13 10.25
CA SER A 85 10.81 24.57 11.05
C SER A 85 11.36 23.27 10.49
N ARG A 86 12.69 23.13 10.50
CA ARG A 86 13.37 21.87 10.12
C ARG A 86 12.88 20.68 10.94
N GLY A 87 12.65 20.87 12.24
CA GLY A 87 12.12 19.84 13.13
C GLY A 87 10.69 19.42 12.78
N GLY A 88 9.82 20.38 12.45
CA GLY A 88 8.46 20.13 11.98
C GLY A 88 8.43 19.36 10.66
N ALA A 89 9.31 19.71 9.72
CA ALA A 89 9.43 19.01 8.44
C ALA A 89 9.84 17.55 8.64
N ILE A 90 10.87 17.30 9.46
CA ILE A 90 11.32 15.94 9.79
C ILE A 90 10.22 15.14 10.49
N ALA A 91 9.48 15.75 11.44
CA ALA A 91 8.36 15.10 12.10
C ALA A 91 7.25 14.72 11.12
N CYS A 92 6.90 15.62 10.20
CA CYS A 92 5.94 15.33 9.13
C CYS A 92 6.40 14.16 8.26
N MET A 93 7.66 14.16 7.83
CA MET A 93 8.22 13.07 7.00
C MET A 93 8.25 11.72 7.75
N LEU A 94 8.63 11.69 9.03
CA LEU A 94 8.63 10.44 9.80
C LEU A 94 7.21 9.90 10.03
N LEU A 95 6.23 10.78 10.27
CA LEU A 95 4.83 10.37 10.38
C LEU A 95 4.26 9.91 9.03
N ALA A 96 4.63 10.59 7.94
CA ALA A 96 4.29 10.19 6.58
C ALA A 96 4.82 8.79 6.27
N LEU A 97 6.09 8.50 6.57
CA LEU A 97 6.71 7.19 6.40
C LEU A 97 5.92 6.09 7.13
N LEU A 98 5.47 6.38 8.34
CA LEU A 98 4.67 5.45 9.13
C LEU A 98 3.31 5.16 8.50
N PHE A 99 2.60 6.19 8.03
CA PHE A 99 1.30 6.03 7.40
C PHE A 99 1.42 5.35 6.02
N LEU A 100 2.35 5.83 5.19
CA LEU A 100 2.59 5.35 3.84
C LEU A 100 3.13 3.92 3.82
N GLY A 101 3.90 3.48 4.82
CA GLY A 101 4.34 2.10 4.92
C GLY A 101 3.28 1.14 5.52
N THR A 102 2.22 1.67 6.13
CA THR A 102 1.17 0.86 6.79
C THR A 102 0.00 0.52 5.87
N TRP A 103 -0.48 1.47 5.06
CA TRP A 103 -1.64 1.21 4.18
C TRP A 103 -1.44 0.04 3.19
N PRO A 104 -0.24 -0.23 2.62
CA PRO A 104 0.00 -1.39 1.75
C PRO A 104 -0.27 -2.72 2.45
N ALA A 105 0.09 -2.81 3.73
CA ALA A 105 -0.14 -3.99 4.54
C ALA A 105 -1.64 -4.24 4.77
N ILE A 106 -2.43 -3.18 4.96
CA ILE A 106 -3.88 -3.30 5.14
C ILE A 106 -4.54 -3.81 3.86
N LEU A 107 -4.16 -3.28 2.69
CA LEU A 107 -4.72 -3.77 1.42
C LEU A 107 -4.30 -5.20 1.11
N THR A 108 -3.04 -5.55 1.41
CA THR A 108 -2.54 -6.93 1.31
C THR A 108 -3.34 -7.87 2.22
N LEU A 109 -3.69 -7.44 3.44
CA LEU A 109 -4.50 -8.23 4.35
C LEU A 109 -5.88 -8.53 3.75
N LEU A 110 -6.53 -7.55 3.14
CA LEU A 110 -7.84 -7.71 2.50
C LEU A 110 -7.79 -8.67 1.30
N GLU A 111 -6.76 -8.54 0.46
CA GLU A 111 -6.53 -9.48 -0.65
C GLU A 111 -6.34 -10.91 -0.14
N ARG A 112 -5.53 -11.10 0.90
CA ARG A 112 -5.28 -12.41 1.51
C ARG A 112 -6.50 -12.98 2.25
N ARG A 113 -7.52 -12.17 2.53
CA ARG A 113 -8.83 -12.62 3.05
C ARG A 113 -9.82 -12.99 1.94
N GLY A 114 -9.50 -12.70 0.69
CA GLY A 114 -10.36 -12.99 -0.46
C GLY A 114 -11.23 -11.83 -0.92
N ARG A 115 -11.14 -10.64 -0.30
CA ARG A 115 -11.84 -9.45 -0.79
C ARG A 115 -11.25 -9.04 -2.13
N LEU A 116 -12.12 -8.70 -3.08
CA LEU A 116 -11.68 -8.33 -4.43
C LEU A 116 -10.82 -7.05 -4.39
N PRO A 117 -9.66 -7.02 -5.08
CA PRO A 117 -8.80 -5.85 -5.15
C PRO A 117 -9.55 -4.61 -5.65
N GLN A 118 -10.46 -4.77 -6.63
CA GLN A 118 -11.23 -3.66 -7.20
C GLN A 118 -12.16 -3.02 -6.17
N HIS A 119 -12.89 -3.83 -5.38
CA HIS A 119 -13.77 -3.32 -4.32
C HIS A 119 -12.95 -2.58 -3.27
N THR A 120 -11.84 -3.19 -2.88
CA THR A 120 -10.90 -2.64 -1.90
C THR A 120 -10.32 -1.30 -2.36
N TYR A 121 -9.92 -1.19 -3.63
CA TYR A 121 -9.32 0.03 -4.17
C TYR A 121 -10.35 1.16 -4.33
N LEU A 122 -11.60 0.83 -4.70
CA LEU A 122 -12.70 1.80 -4.76
C LEU A 122 -12.96 2.43 -3.38
N ASP A 123 -13.01 1.61 -2.32
CA ASP A 123 -13.17 2.13 -0.95
C ASP A 123 -11.96 2.98 -0.53
N TYR A 124 -10.74 2.50 -0.79
CA TYR A 124 -9.49 3.19 -0.51
C TYR A 124 -9.40 4.57 -1.19
N THR A 125 -9.76 4.67 -2.47
CA THR A 125 -9.59 5.93 -3.22
C THR A 125 -10.56 7.02 -2.75
N ILE A 126 -11.76 6.64 -2.29
CA ILE A 126 -12.75 7.58 -1.71
C ILE A 126 -12.17 8.26 -0.48
N THR A 127 -11.64 7.50 0.48
CA THR A 127 -11.11 8.09 1.71
C THR A 127 -9.74 8.74 1.53
N ASN A 128 -8.97 8.31 0.53
CA ASN A 128 -7.75 9.01 0.11
C ASN A 128 -8.07 10.43 -0.39
N LEU A 129 -9.10 10.59 -1.24
CA LEU A 129 -9.58 11.92 -1.65
C LEU A 129 -10.13 12.71 -0.45
N LEU A 130 -10.92 12.05 0.42
CA LEU A 130 -11.50 12.72 1.59
C LEU A 130 -10.42 13.27 2.54
N ALA A 131 -9.30 12.57 2.73
CA ALA A 131 -8.17 13.07 3.51
C ALA A 131 -7.59 14.37 2.91
N ALA A 132 -7.46 14.44 1.58
CA ALA A 132 -6.99 15.64 0.89
C ALA A 132 -7.98 16.80 1.01
N VAL A 133 -9.29 16.52 0.91
CA VAL A 133 -10.35 17.51 1.16
C VAL A 133 -10.25 18.04 2.59
N ILE A 134 -10.10 17.16 3.59
CA ILE A 134 -9.92 17.57 4.99
C ILE A 134 -8.69 18.47 5.11
N ILE A 135 -7.53 18.06 4.58
CA ILE A 135 -6.29 18.85 4.64
C ILE A 135 -6.47 20.22 3.97
N ALA A 136 -7.10 20.29 2.81
CA ALA A 136 -7.30 21.54 2.06
C ALA A 136 -8.20 22.52 2.82
N PHE A 137 -9.35 22.04 3.32
CA PHE A 137 -10.29 22.88 4.07
C PHE A 137 -9.87 23.16 5.51
N THR A 138 -8.91 22.42 6.07
CA THR A 138 -8.32 22.76 7.37
C THR A 138 -7.09 23.62 7.19
N PHE A 139 -5.99 23.09 6.68
CA PHE A 139 -4.70 23.81 6.65
C PHE A 139 -4.60 24.82 5.52
N GLY A 140 -5.30 24.59 4.40
CA GLY A 140 -5.31 25.52 3.27
C GLY A 140 -6.23 26.73 3.44
N GLU A 141 -7.17 26.67 4.37
CA GLU A 141 -8.08 27.78 4.71
C GLU A 141 -7.71 28.50 6.01
N PHE A 142 -6.95 27.84 6.89
CA PHE A 142 -6.51 28.45 8.13
C PHE A 142 -5.49 29.55 7.85
N GLY A 143 -5.63 30.72 8.49
CA GLY A 143 -4.70 31.86 8.38
C GLY A 143 -5.20 33.01 7.47
N ASN A 144 -4.56 34.17 7.60
CA ASN A 144 -4.88 35.35 6.78
C ASN A 144 -4.33 35.18 5.36
N THR A 145 -5.19 35.46 4.38
CA THR A 145 -4.83 35.53 2.95
C THR A 145 -4.00 36.78 2.68
N SER A 146 -2.89 36.62 1.95
CA SER A 146 -2.18 37.72 1.30
C SER A 146 -2.14 37.52 -0.22
N ASP A 147 -1.86 38.59 -0.97
CA ASP A 147 -1.79 38.54 -2.44
C ASP A 147 -0.74 37.51 -2.92
N ASP A 148 0.38 37.38 -2.20
CA ASP A 148 1.46 36.43 -2.51
C ASP A 148 1.18 34.99 -2.03
N LYS A 149 0.30 34.81 -1.04
CA LYS A 149 -0.02 33.51 -0.42
C LYS A 149 -1.53 33.39 -0.20
N PRO A 150 -2.31 33.26 -1.28
CA PRO A 150 -3.76 33.12 -1.19
C PRO A 150 -4.18 31.78 -0.58
N ASN A 151 -5.27 31.80 0.19
CA ASN A 151 -5.87 30.58 0.76
C ASN A 151 -6.47 29.69 -0.35
N PHE A 152 -6.74 28.43 0.01
CA PHE A 152 -7.20 27.38 -0.91
C PHE A 152 -8.39 27.81 -1.79
N LEU A 153 -9.47 28.34 -1.22
CA LEU A 153 -10.68 28.73 -1.96
C LEU A 153 -10.41 29.84 -2.98
N ILE A 154 -9.51 30.77 -2.66
CA ILE A 154 -9.13 31.84 -3.59
C ILE A 154 -8.33 31.25 -4.76
N GLN A 155 -7.38 30.35 -4.46
CA GLN A 155 -6.58 29.69 -5.50
C GLN A 155 -7.40 28.85 -6.47
N LEU A 156 -8.58 28.35 -6.09
CA LEU A 156 -9.49 27.64 -7.00
C LEU A 156 -10.04 28.54 -8.12
N SER A 157 -10.09 29.85 -7.91
CA SER A 157 -10.61 30.83 -8.87
C SER A 157 -9.52 31.48 -9.75
N GLN A 158 -8.25 31.23 -9.43
CA GLN A 158 -7.11 31.83 -10.11
C GLN A 158 -6.75 31.08 -11.41
N ASN A 159 -6.09 31.78 -12.34
CA ASN A 159 -5.59 31.19 -13.58
C ASN A 159 -4.23 30.50 -13.39
N ASN A 160 -4.20 29.44 -12.59
CA ASN A 160 -2.99 28.67 -12.26
C ASN A 160 -2.96 27.27 -12.95
N TRP A 161 -3.65 27.14 -14.08
CA TRP A 161 -3.84 25.87 -14.80
C TRP A 161 -2.56 25.09 -15.12
N PRO A 162 -1.43 25.71 -15.54
CA PRO A 162 -0.19 24.97 -15.76
C PRO A 162 0.26 24.18 -14.52
N SER A 163 0.30 24.83 -13.35
CA SER A 163 0.59 24.19 -12.07
C SER A 163 -0.44 23.13 -11.67
N VAL A 164 -1.73 23.41 -11.90
CA VAL A 164 -2.81 22.44 -11.65
C VAL A 164 -2.62 21.19 -12.50
N LEU A 165 -2.25 21.32 -13.78
CA LEU A 165 -1.99 20.19 -14.67
C LEU A 165 -0.80 19.35 -14.21
N PHE A 166 0.27 19.98 -13.69
CA PHE A 166 1.38 19.23 -13.08
C PHE A 166 0.95 18.47 -11.84
N ALA A 167 0.16 19.08 -10.95
CA ALA A 167 -0.40 18.41 -9.78
C ALA A 167 -1.28 17.22 -10.21
N MET A 168 -2.15 17.43 -11.21
CA MET A 168 -3.01 16.39 -11.74
C MET A 168 -2.21 15.25 -12.38
N ALA A 169 -1.16 15.55 -13.15
CA ALA A 169 -0.27 14.56 -13.74
C ALA A 169 0.42 13.71 -12.67
N GLY A 170 0.93 14.36 -11.61
CA GLY A 170 1.46 13.68 -10.43
C GLY A 170 0.46 12.71 -9.81
N GLY A 171 -0.80 13.13 -9.66
CA GLY A 171 -1.85 12.30 -9.10
C GLY A 171 -2.20 11.09 -9.97
N VAL A 172 -2.24 11.28 -11.30
CA VAL A 172 -2.45 10.17 -12.23
C VAL A 172 -1.35 9.12 -12.09
N VAL A 173 -0.08 9.53 -12.12
CA VAL A 173 1.03 8.58 -12.02
C VAL A 173 1.10 7.91 -10.65
N LEU A 174 0.85 8.63 -9.54
CA LEU A 174 0.77 8.01 -8.22
C LEU A 174 -0.33 6.94 -8.16
N SER A 175 -1.53 7.26 -8.67
CA SER A 175 -2.65 6.32 -8.66
C SER A 175 -2.36 5.07 -9.50
N LEU A 176 -1.76 5.23 -10.69
CA LEU A 176 -1.32 4.11 -11.52
C LEU A 176 -0.30 3.22 -10.80
N GLY A 177 0.66 3.83 -10.10
CA GLY A 177 1.63 3.13 -9.27
C GLY A 177 0.96 2.36 -8.13
N ASN A 178 0.09 3.01 -7.35
CA ASN A 178 -0.62 2.41 -6.21
C ASN A 178 -1.54 1.27 -6.65
N LEU A 179 -2.24 1.43 -7.78
CA LEU A 179 -3.08 0.37 -8.33
C LEU A 179 -2.23 -0.81 -8.79
N SER A 180 -1.10 -0.54 -9.43
CA SER A 180 -0.17 -1.58 -9.89
C SER A 180 0.43 -2.37 -8.73
N THR A 181 0.89 -1.70 -7.67
CA THR A 181 1.44 -2.38 -6.48
C THR A 181 0.41 -3.27 -5.79
N GLN A 182 -0.88 -2.88 -5.78
CA GLN A 182 -1.96 -3.72 -5.23
C GLN A 182 -1.98 -5.12 -5.85
N TYR A 183 -1.77 -5.23 -7.16
CA TYR A 183 -1.67 -6.51 -7.83
C TYR A 183 -0.29 -7.16 -7.63
N ALA A 184 0.79 -6.37 -7.64
CA ALA A 184 2.15 -6.87 -7.49
C ALA A 184 2.40 -7.59 -6.15
N TRP A 185 1.86 -7.06 -5.03
CA TRP A 185 1.98 -7.69 -3.71
C TRP A 185 1.53 -9.14 -3.72
N ALA A 186 0.57 -9.48 -4.57
CA ALA A 186 0.08 -10.84 -4.64
C ALA A 186 1.12 -11.83 -5.19
N PHE A 187 1.90 -11.39 -6.18
CA PHE A 187 2.86 -12.19 -6.94
C PHE A 187 4.23 -12.29 -6.27
N VAL A 188 4.76 -11.17 -5.79
CA VAL A 188 6.14 -11.09 -5.27
C VAL A 188 6.21 -10.79 -3.77
N GLY A 189 5.06 -10.54 -3.13
CA GLY A 189 4.97 -10.22 -1.71
C GLY A 189 5.10 -8.72 -1.41
N LEU A 190 4.70 -8.36 -0.19
CA LEU A 190 4.66 -6.96 0.25
C LEU A 190 6.06 -6.36 0.27
N SER A 191 6.97 -6.95 1.05
CA SER A 191 8.32 -6.41 1.23
C SER A 191 9.10 -6.25 -0.09
N VAL A 192 9.06 -7.25 -0.99
CA VAL A 192 9.80 -7.19 -2.26
C VAL A 192 9.26 -6.12 -3.20
N THR A 193 7.92 -5.98 -3.27
CA THR A 193 7.29 -4.92 -4.05
C THR A 193 7.77 -3.56 -3.58
N GLU A 194 7.63 -3.30 -2.28
CA GLU A 194 7.97 -2.01 -1.68
C GLU A 194 9.46 -1.67 -1.85
N VAL A 195 10.35 -2.65 -1.73
CA VAL A 195 11.79 -2.43 -1.88
C VAL A 195 12.13 -2.05 -3.32
N ILE A 196 11.56 -2.73 -4.31
CA ILE A 196 11.84 -2.43 -5.73
C ILE A 196 11.28 -1.06 -6.09
N THR A 197 10.01 -0.81 -5.73
CA THR A 197 9.35 0.45 -6.09
C THR A 197 10.03 1.63 -5.41
N SER A 198 10.27 1.56 -4.09
CA SER A 198 10.93 2.63 -3.35
C SER A 198 12.32 2.97 -3.88
N SER A 199 13.14 1.99 -4.21
CA SER A 199 14.48 2.24 -4.74
C SER A 199 14.45 2.89 -6.12
N ILE A 200 13.52 2.50 -7.01
CA ILE A 200 13.34 3.18 -8.30
C ILE A 200 12.85 4.62 -8.07
N THR A 201 11.88 4.81 -7.18
CA THR A 201 11.35 6.12 -6.81
C THR A 201 12.46 7.05 -6.32
N VAL A 202 13.29 6.61 -5.38
CA VAL A 202 14.35 7.45 -4.82
C VAL A 202 15.44 7.72 -5.86
N VAL A 203 15.91 6.70 -6.57
CA VAL A 203 17.01 6.90 -7.53
C VAL A 203 16.64 7.90 -8.62
N ILE A 204 15.44 7.78 -9.19
CA ILE A 204 15.00 8.65 -10.27
C ILE A 204 14.39 9.95 -9.71
N GLY A 205 13.41 9.83 -8.81
CA GLY A 205 12.64 10.95 -8.26
C GLY A 205 13.48 11.92 -7.45
N THR A 206 14.34 11.43 -6.56
CA THR A 206 15.24 12.29 -5.76
C THR A 206 16.25 13.01 -6.64
N THR A 207 16.76 12.33 -7.67
CA THR A 207 17.67 12.96 -8.63
C THR A 207 16.96 14.08 -9.40
N LEU A 208 15.75 13.84 -9.91
CA LEU A 208 14.96 14.87 -10.59
C LEU A 208 14.63 16.04 -9.66
N ASN A 209 14.12 15.76 -8.46
CA ASN A 209 13.79 16.77 -7.45
C ASN A 209 15.01 17.59 -7.04
N TYR A 210 16.20 16.98 -6.93
CA TYR A 210 17.42 17.70 -6.59
C TYR A 210 17.76 18.79 -7.62
N PHE A 211 17.57 18.50 -8.90
CA PHE A 211 17.79 19.49 -9.96
C PHE A 211 16.63 20.47 -10.13
N LEU A 212 15.39 20.03 -9.86
CA LEU A 212 14.22 20.90 -9.86
C LEU A 212 14.25 21.90 -8.71
N ASP A 213 14.73 21.52 -7.53
CA ASP A 213 14.84 22.42 -6.38
C ASP A 213 16.13 23.24 -6.37
N ASP A 214 16.69 23.62 -7.53
CA ASP A 214 17.92 24.40 -7.64
C ASP A 214 19.08 23.90 -6.74
N LYS A 215 19.11 22.59 -6.46
CA LYS A 215 20.12 21.93 -5.62
C LYS A 215 20.15 22.46 -4.17
N ILE A 216 19.01 22.82 -3.60
CA ILE A 216 18.92 23.26 -2.18
C ILE A 216 19.43 22.20 -1.19
N ASN A 217 19.32 20.92 -1.53
CA ASN A 217 19.77 19.83 -0.67
C ASN A 217 21.28 19.61 -0.79
N ARG A 218 21.93 19.20 0.30
CA ARG A 218 23.39 18.97 0.28
C ARG A 218 23.72 17.67 -0.45
N ALA A 219 24.17 17.76 -1.71
CA ALA A 219 24.47 16.60 -2.56
C ALA A 219 25.43 15.58 -1.91
N GLU A 220 26.46 16.06 -1.22
CA GLU A 220 27.44 15.24 -0.50
C GLU A 220 26.81 14.32 0.55
N ILE A 221 25.60 14.66 1.03
CA ILE A 221 24.84 13.89 1.99
C ILE A 221 23.68 13.17 1.28
N LEU A 222 22.96 13.84 0.38
CA LEU A 222 21.79 13.32 -0.33
C LEU A 222 22.11 12.04 -1.11
N PHE A 223 23.12 12.06 -1.97
CA PHE A 223 23.41 10.94 -2.88
C PHE A 223 23.96 9.69 -2.20
N PRO A 224 24.75 9.76 -1.11
CA PRO A 224 25.00 8.60 -0.27
C PRO A 224 23.73 7.93 0.27
N GLY A 225 22.71 8.72 0.62
CA GLY A 225 21.39 8.20 1.01
C GLY A 225 20.70 7.46 -0.14
N VAL A 226 20.74 8.02 -1.35
CA VAL A 226 20.25 7.36 -2.57
C VAL A 226 21.03 6.06 -2.84
N ALA A 227 22.35 6.05 -2.64
CA ALA A 227 23.16 4.84 -2.79
C ALA A 227 22.77 3.74 -1.79
N CYS A 228 22.35 4.09 -0.57
CA CYS A 228 21.80 3.12 0.38
C CYS A 228 20.54 2.42 -0.17
N PHE A 229 19.66 3.12 -0.90
CA PHE A 229 18.50 2.50 -1.58
C PHE A 229 18.92 1.52 -2.68
N LEU A 230 20.00 1.81 -3.41
CA LEU A 230 20.57 0.89 -4.41
C LEU A 230 21.13 -0.39 -3.76
N VAL A 231 21.85 -0.25 -2.64
CA VAL A 231 22.32 -1.41 -1.89
C VAL A 231 21.14 -2.19 -1.32
N ALA A 232 20.12 -1.50 -0.80
CA ALA A 232 18.92 -2.12 -0.24
C ALA A 232 18.15 -2.94 -1.28
N VAL A 233 17.99 -2.49 -2.53
CA VAL A 233 17.30 -3.27 -3.57
C VAL A 233 18.10 -4.51 -4.00
N CYS A 234 19.44 -4.43 -4.00
CA CYS A 234 20.29 -5.60 -4.23
C CYS A 234 20.11 -6.64 -3.10
N LEU A 235 20.10 -6.20 -1.84
CA LEU A 235 19.85 -7.07 -0.69
C LEU A 235 18.41 -7.62 -0.70
N GLY A 236 17.42 -6.80 -1.05
CA GLY A 236 16.02 -7.23 -1.20
C GLY A 236 15.83 -8.26 -2.31
N SER A 237 16.55 -8.12 -3.41
CA SER A 237 16.61 -9.14 -4.47
C SER A 237 17.19 -10.46 -3.95
N ALA A 238 18.23 -10.39 -3.11
CA ALA A 238 18.79 -11.56 -2.45
C ALA A 238 17.84 -12.18 -1.41
N VAL A 239 17.09 -11.37 -0.66
CA VAL A 239 16.01 -11.83 0.24
C VAL A 239 14.98 -12.61 -0.57
N HIS A 240 14.48 -12.03 -1.66
CA HIS A 240 13.47 -12.67 -2.52
C HIS A 240 13.96 -14.00 -3.09
N ALA A 241 15.17 -14.04 -3.65
CA ALA A 241 15.75 -15.26 -4.17
C ALA A 241 15.93 -16.35 -3.11
N SER A 242 16.30 -15.96 -1.88
CA SER A 242 16.43 -16.89 -0.74
C SER A 242 15.07 -17.45 -0.30
N VAL A 243 14.05 -16.59 -0.22
CA VAL A 243 12.68 -16.98 0.17
C VAL A 243 12.01 -17.86 -0.87
N ALA A 244 12.18 -17.58 -2.16
CA ALA A 244 11.63 -18.40 -3.22
C ALA A 244 12.15 -19.85 -3.12
N LYS A 245 13.45 -20.02 -2.86
CA LYS A 245 14.07 -21.33 -2.60
C LYS A 245 13.53 -22.00 -1.35
N ASP A 246 13.43 -21.25 -0.24
CA ASP A 246 12.88 -21.76 1.02
C ASP A 246 11.42 -22.24 0.85
N ASN A 247 10.59 -21.49 0.10
CA ASN A 247 9.19 -21.84 -0.17
C ASN A 247 9.06 -23.05 -1.10
N GLN A 248 9.88 -23.14 -2.14
CA GLN A 248 9.89 -24.31 -3.03
C GLN A 248 10.29 -25.59 -2.27
N ALA A 249 11.32 -25.53 -1.44
CA ALA A 249 11.74 -26.66 -0.62
C ALA A 249 10.60 -27.14 0.31
N LYS A 250 9.91 -26.21 0.97
CA LYS A 250 8.76 -26.53 1.84
C LYS A 250 7.64 -27.24 1.09
N LEU A 251 7.32 -26.80 -0.13
CA LEU A 251 6.28 -27.40 -0.96
C LEU A 251 6.66 -28.82 -1.40
N ASN A 252 7.88 -29.00 -1.90
CA ASN A 252 8.38 -30.31 -2.33
C ASN A 252 8.36 -31.34 -1.18
N THR A 253 8.85 -30.96 0.00
CA THR A 253 8.82 -31.86 1.18
C THR A 253 7.40 -32.29 1.55
N LEU A 254 6.41 -31.41 1.39
CA LEU A 254 5.01 -31.72 1.67
C LEU A 254 4.38 -32.60 0.59
N GLU A 255 4.77 -32.45 -0.68
CA GLU A 255 4.34 -33.35 -1.74
C GLU A 255 4.90 -34.76 -1.55
N ASP A 256 6.19 -34.89 -1.21
CA ASP A 256 6.81 -36.17 -0.93
C ASP A 256 6.16 -36.84 0.29
N SER A 257 5.95 -36.08 1.37
CA SER A 257 5.25 -36.60 2.56
C SER A 257 3.82 -37.09 2.28
N ARG A 258 3.10 -36.46 1.32
CA ARG A 258 1.75 -36.92 0.94
C ARG A 258 1.76 -38.15 0.05
N LYS A 259 2.78 -38.32 -0.79
CA LYS A 259 2.98 -39.55 -1.57
C LYS A 259 3.27 -40.74 -0.66
N ASP A 260 3.95 -40.49 0.46
CA ASP A 260 4.29 -41.52 1.45
C ASP A 260 3.13 -41.85 2.42
N LEU A 261 2.11 -40.99 2.51
CA LEU A 261 0.97 -41.09 3.43
C LEU A 261 -0.37 -41.29 2.69
N GLU A 262 -0.51 -42.36 1.92
CA GLU A 262 -1.83 -42.89 1.52
C GLU A 262 -2.46 -43.73 2.65
N TYR A 263 -2.80 -43.11 3.78
CA TYR A 263 -3.92 -43.45 4.67
C TYR A 263 -3.75 -42.67 5.99
N GLY A 264 -4.65 -41.74 6.27
CA GLY A 264 -4.68 -41.06 7.56
C GLY A 264 -5.55 -39.82 7.58
N THR A 265 -6.73 -39.94 8.18
CA THR A 265 -7.59 -38.81 8.55
C THR A 265 -6.97 -38.05 9.73
N ASP A 266 -6.33 -36.92 9.46
CA ASP A 266 -5.86 -36.01 10.51
C ASP A 266 -6.77 -34.79 10.69
N LYS A 267 -7.12 -34.56 11.96
CA LYS A 267 -7.86 -33.38 12.42
C LYS A 267 -7.09 -32.11 12.03
N ALA A 268 -7.77 -31.18 11.37
CA ALA A 268 -7.20 -29.94 10.88
C ALA A 268 -6.71 -29.02 12.02
N GLU A 269 -5.46 -29.18 12.45
CA GLU A 269 -4.73 -28.16 13.20
C GLU A 269 -4.50 -26.96 12.23
N LYS A 270 -4.79 -25.73 12.68
CA LYS A 270 -4.60 -24.53 11.84
C LYS A 270 -3.16 -24.48 11.31
N ALA A 271 -3.00 -24.29 10.00
CA ALA A 271 -1.68 -24.31 9.39
C ALA A 271 -0.81 -23.15 9.93
N LYS A 272 0.39 -23.48 10.40
CA LYS A 272 1.30 -22.50 11.01
C LYS A 272 1.99 -21.68 9.93
N ALA A 273 2.08 -20.36 10.12
CA ALA A 273 2.73 -19.45 9.16
C ALA A 273 4.16 -19.91 8.82
N GLY A 274 4.50 -19.85 7.53
CA GLY A 274 5.79 -20.32 7.01
C GLY A 274 5.88 -21.82 6.73
N THR A 275 4.78 -22.59 6.86
CA THR A 275 4.66 -23.98 6.38
C THR A 275 4.05 -24.03 4.98
N ALA A 276 4.27 -25.10 4.21
CA ALA A 276 3.63 -25.21 2.90
C ALA A 276 2.12 -25.49 2.98
N SER A 277 1.61 -26.14 4.05
CA SER A 277 0.16 -26.22 4.31
C SER A 277 -0.46 -24.84 4.47
N PHE A 278 0.24 -23.91 5.14
CA PHE A 278 -0.21 -22.52 5.24
C PHE A 278 -0.17 -21.79 3.91
N LEU A 279 0.83 -22.06 3.05
CA LEU A 279 0.89 -21.47 1.70
C LEU A 279 -0.28 -21.97 0.83
N ILE A 280 -0.64 -23.25 0.92
CA ILE A 280 -1.79 -23.83 0.21
C ILE A 280 -3.10 -23.25 0.73
N GLU A 281 -3.26 -23.12 2.06
CA GLU A 281 -4.44 -22.50 2.67
C GLU A 281 -4.55 -21.01 2.31
N LEU A 282 -3.43 -20.29 2.29
CA LEU A 282 -3.37 -18.90 1.84
C LEU A 282 -3.79 -18.77 0.36
N GLU A 283 -3.29 -19.66 -0.49
CA GLU A 283 -3.64 -19.66 -1.92
C GLU A 283 -5.13 -19.93 -2.13
N SER A 284 -5.75 -20.81 -1.33
CA SER A 284 -7.18 -21.11 -1.49
C SER A 284 -8.07 -19.93 -1.06
N ARG A 285 -7.71 -19.20 -0.01
CA ARG A 285 -8.52 -18.08 0.51
C ARG A 285 -8.32 -16.74 -0.20
N ARG A 286 -7.11 -16.47 -0.72
CA ARG A 286 -6.78 -15.15 -1.28
C ARG A 286 -7.56 -14.84 -2.56
N ALA A 287 -7.72 -13.56 -2.88
CA ALA A 287 -8.44 -13.15 -4.08
C ALA A 287 -7.64 -13.46 -5.36
N ILE A 288 -6.36 -13.07 -5.41
CA ILE A 288 -5.52 -13.24 -6.60
C ILE A 288 -4.80 -14.58 -6.51
N LYS A 289 -5.17 -15.53 -7.37
CA LYS A 289 -4.46 -16.82 -7.50
C LYS A 289 -3.12 -16.62 -8.19
N VAL A 290 -2.03 -17.08 -7.59
CA VAL A 290 -0.66 -16.92 -8.06
C VAL A 290 0.09 -18.23 -8.26
N PHE A 291 -0.41 -19.35 -7.74
CA PHE A 291 0.21 -20.65 -8.00
C PHE A 291 0.20 -20.94 -9.50
N GLY A 292 1.35 -21.39 -10.02
CA GLY A 292 1.57 -21.64 -11.45
C GLY A 292 1.77 -20.38 -12.30
N LYS A 293 1.72 -19.17 -11.73
CA LYS A 293 2.02 -17.93 -12.46
C LYS A 293 3.49 -17.55 -12.34
N SER A 294 4.03 -16.93 -13.39
CA SER A 294 5.43 -16.49 -13.41
C SER A 294 5.65 -15.29 -12.50
N THR A 295 6.66 -15.37 -11.65
CA THR A 295 7.14 -14.27 -10.81
C THR A 295 7.60 -13.06 -11.62
N LEU A 296 7.98 -13.26 -12.90
CA LEU A 296 8.35 -12.19 -13.82
C LEU A 296 7.19 -11.20 -14.04
N VAL A 297 5.94 -11.67 -14.02
CA VAL A 297 4.76 -10.81 -14.14
C VAL A 297 4.70 -9.83 -12.97
N GLY A 298 4.87 -10.33 -11.74
CA GLY A 298 4.89 -9.47 -10.55
C GLY A 298 6.04 -8.46 -10.59
N LEU A 299 7.25 -8.89 -10.97
CA LEU A 299 8.40 -8.00 -11.10
C LEU A 299 8.21 -6.91 -12.18
N ALA A 300 7.59 -7.25 -13.31
CA ALA A 300 7.28 -6.28 -14.35
C ALA A 300 6.28 -5.21 -13.86
N ILE A 301 5.27 -5.63 -13.08
CA ILE A 301 4.31 -4.70 -12.45
C ILE A 301 5.04 -3.81 -11.42
N CYS A 302 5.94 -4.36 -10.59
CA CYS A 302 6.75 -3.56 -9.67
C CYS A 302 7.60 -2.51 -10.40
N PHE A 303 8.24 -2.90 -11.50
CA PHE A 303 9.07 -1.99 -12.28
C PHE A 303 8.24 -0.84 -12.87
N PHE A 304 7.08 -1.16 -13.46
CA PHE A 304 6.14 -0.15 -13.93
C PHE A 304 5.68 0.78 -12.80
N ALA A 305 5.29 0.22 -11.65
CA ALA A 305 4.87 0.99 -10.49
C ALA A 305 5.99 1.92 -9.96
N GLY A 306 7.24 1.45 -9.94
CA GLY A 306 8.39 2.24 -9.54
C GLY A 306 8.64 3.44 -10.46
N ILE A 307 8.48 3.27 -11.78
CA ILE A 307 8.55 4.39 -12.73
C ILE A 307 7.41 5.37 -12.51
N CYS A 308 6.18 4.89 -12.30
CA CYS A 308 5.07 5.76 -11.97
C CYS A 308 5.33 6.56 -10.69
N PHE A 309 5.88 5.91 -9.66
CA PHE A 309 6.20 6.57 -8.40
C PHE A 309 7.37 7.54 -8.49
N SER A 310 8.38 7.30 -9.34
CA SER A 310 9.48 8.25 -9.47
C SER A 310 9.09 9.60 -10.07
N LEU A 311 7.91 9.68 -10.70
CA LEU A 311 7.45 10.88 -11.40
C LEU A 311 6.47 11.73 -10.59
N PHE A 312 5.77 11.18 -9.58
CA PHE A 312 4.73 11.96 -8.87
C PHE A 312 5.32 13.11 -8.06
N SER A 313 6.45 12.88 -7.37
CA SER A 313 7.08 13.87 -6.49
C SER A 313 7.67 15.03 -7.31
N PRO A 314 8.43 14.78 -8.41
CA PRO A 314 8.83 15.84 -9.36
C PRO A 314 7.67 16.62 -9.97
N ALA A 315 6.59 15.94 -10.38
CA ALA A 315 5.42 16.63 -10.91
C ALA A 315 4.74 17.51 -9.85
N PHE A 316 4.66 17.03 -8.61
CA PHE A 316 4.13 17.81 -7.49
C PHE A 316 5.01 19.03 -7.17
N ASN A 317 6.34 18.86 -7.21
CA ASN A 317 7.30 19.93 -7.01
C ASN A 317 7.14 21.05 -8.06
N LEU A 318 7.01 20.68 -9.34
CA LEU A 318 6.71 21.62 -10.41
C LEU A 318 5.40 22.36 -10.18
N ALA A 319 4.38 21.68 -9.65
CA ALA A 319 3.10 22.30 -9.36
C ALA A 319 3.19 23.36 -8.26
N THR A 320 3.94 23.13 -7.19
CA THR A 320 4.02 24.05 -6.04
C THR A 320 5.09 25.12 -6.19
N ASN A 321 6.09 24.92 -7.04
CA ASN A 321 7.28 25.79 -7.09
C ASN A 321 7.57 26.38 -8.47
N ASP A 322 6.78 26.05 -9.49
CA ASP A 322 6.84 26.57 -10.86
C ASP A 322 8.27 26.76 -11.41
N GLN A 323 9.12 25.75 -11.23
CA GLN A 323 10.54 25.80 -11.59
C GLN A 323 10.81 25.92 -13.10
N TRP A 324 9.76 25.78 -13.91
CA TRP A 324 9.79 25.97 -15.36
C TRP A 324 9.19 27.30 -15.80
N HIS A 325 8.80 28.18 -14.85
CA HIS A 325 8.22 29.49 -15.11
C HIS A 325 7.05 29.43 -16.10
N THR A 326 6.09 28.55 -15.79
CA THR A 326 4.93 28.29 -16.65
C THR A 326 3.72 29.14 -16.30
N LEU A 327 3.71 29.77 -15.13
CA LEU A 327 2.66 30.70 -14.72
C LEU A 327 2.89 32.10 -15.31
N ASP A 328 1.78 32.81 -15.54
CA ASP A 328 1.81 34.21 -15.97
C ASP A 328 2.33 35.13 -14.84
N ASP A 329 2.93 36.27 -15.21
CA ASP A 329 3.45 37.26 -14.26
C ASP A 329 2.36 37.72 -13.27
N GLY A 330 2.65 37.61 -11.98
CA GLY A 330 1.75 38.02 -10.89
C GLY A 330 0.74 36.95 -10.46
N VAL A 331 0.74 35.75 -11.06
CA VAL A 331 -0.03 34.61 -10.55
C VAL A 331 0.77 33.94 -9.42
N PRO A 332 0.24 33.87 -8.19
CA PRO A 332 0.96 33.26 -7.07
C PRO A 332 1.09 31.74 -7.26
N HIS A 333 2.19 31.18 -6.73
CA HIS A 333 2.43 29.74 -6.77
C HIS A 333 1.31 28.96 -6.06
N LEU A 334 1.01 27.76 -6.57
CA LEU A 334 0.00 26.91 -5.99
C LEU A 334 0.43 26.47 -4.58
N SER A 335 -0.41 26.70 -3.57
CA SER A 335 -0.08 26.22 -2.23
C SER A 335 -0.02 24.69 -2.22
N VAL A 336 0.74 24.12 -1.29
CA VAL A 336 0.85 22.66 -1.11
C VAL A 336 -0.53 22.01 -0.94
N TYR A 337 -1.46 22.70 -0.27
CA TYR A 337 -2.80 22.23 0.01
C TYR A 337 -3.68 22.20 -1.26
N THR A 338 -3.65 23.28 -2.05
CA THR A 338 -4.38 23.34 -3.32
C THR A 338 -3.81 22.38 -4.34
N ALA A 339 -2.49 22.27 -4.43
CA ALA A 339 -1.81 21.29 -5.28
C ALA A 339 -2.21 19.86 -4.88
N PHE A 340 -2.20 19.54 -3.57
CA PHE A 340 -2.59 18.23 -3.08
C PHE A 340 -4.06 17.88 -3.31
N PHE A 341 -4.95 18.88 -3.27
CA PHE A 341 -6.35 18.71 -3.64
C PHE A 341 -6.50 18.28 -5.10
N TYR A 342 -5.95 19.05 -6.06
CA TYR A 342 -6.04 18.70 -7.48
C TYR A 342 -5.36 17.38 -7.84
N PHE A 343 -4.19 17.13 -7.23
CA PHE A 343 -3.48 15.86 -7.30
C PHE A 343 -4.36 14.69 -6.82
N SER A 344 -5.10 14.86 -5.72
CA SER A 344 -5.95 13.82 -5.17
C SER A 344 -7.24 13.63 -5.97
N CYS A 345 -7.78 14.70 -6.57
CA CYS A 345 -8.90 14.62 -7.50
C CYS A 345 -8.54 13.78 -8.74
N SER A 346 -7.38 14.03 -9.37
CA SER A 346 -6.97 13.24 -10.52
C SER A 346 -6.65 11.80 -10.16
N CYS A 347 -6.00 11.55 -9.00
CA CYS A 347 -5.84 10.22 -8.41
C CYS A 347 -7.17 9.48 -8.34
N PHE A 348 -8.20 10.13 -7.79
CA PHE A 348 -9.52 9.56 -7.62
C PHE A 348 -10.21 9.24 -8.95
N VAL A 349 -10.19 10.19 -9.89
CA VAL A 349 -10.85 10.01 -11.20
C VAL A 349 -10.26 8.82 -11.96
N ILE A 350 -8.93 8.73 -12.08
CA ILE A 350 -8.31 7.61 -12.79
C ILE A 350 -8.51 6.29 -12.04
N ALA A 351 -8.46 6.30 -10.71
CA ALA A 351 -8.72 5.13 -9.88
C ALA A 351 -10.13 4.56 -10.09
N ILE A 352 -11.15 5.43 -10.07
CA ILE A 352 -12.55 5.04 -10.31
C ILE A 352 -12.70 4.47 -11.72
N ILE A 353 -12.20 5.16 -12.74
CA ILE A 353 -12.31 4.70 -14.14
C ILE A 353 -11.70 3.30 -14.29
N LEU A 354 -10.47 3.11 -13.85
CA LEU A 354 -9.77 1.83 -14.01
C LEU A 354 -10.39 0.72 -13.17
N ASN A 355 -10.77 0.99 -11.93
CA ASN A 355 -11.37 -0.05 -11.08
C ASN A 355 -12.78 -0.42 -11.52
N VAL A 356 -13.59 0.52 -12.02
CA VAL A 356 -14.88 0.21 -12.64
C VAL A 356 -14.67 -0.65 -13.89
N ILE A 357 -13.69 -0.33 -14.74
CA ILE A 357 -13.33 -1.20 -15.87
C ILE A 357 -12.94 -2.61 -15.36
N PHE A 358 -12.13 -2.71 -14.31
CA PHE A 358 -11.71 -3.99 -13.74
C PHE A 358 -12.82 -4.77 -13.04
N LEU A 359 -13.93 -4.15 -12.61
CA LEU A 359 -15.10 -4.90 -12.14
C LEU A 359 -15.66 -5.78 -13.26
N TYR A 360 -15.76 -5.23 -14.48
CA TYR A 360 -16.36 -5.90 -15.63
C TYR A 360 -15.34 -6.68 -16.48
N ARG A 361 -14.10 -6.20 -16.53
CA ARG A 361 -12.95 -6.81 -17.22
C ARG A 361 -11.80 -7.05 -16.23
N PRO A 362 -11.96 -8.01 -15.32
CA PRO A 362 -11.00 -8.27 -14.27
C PRO A 362 -9.65 -8.75 -14.81
N ALA A 363 -8.57 -8.25 -14.19
CA ALA A 363 -7.23 -8.73 -14.44
C ALA A 363 -6.98 -10.09 -13.77
N PHE A 364 -6.01 -10.85 -14.31
CA PHE A 364 -5.45 -12.07 -13.69
C PHE A 364 -6.45 -13.19 -13.36
N ASN A 365 -7.55 -13.29 -14.12
CA ASN A 365 -8.64 -14.27 -13.93
C ASN A 365 -9.38 -14.11 -12.59
N LEU A 366 -9.42 -12.90 -12.03
CA LEU A 366 -10.32 -12.59 -10.91
C LEU A 366 -11.80 -12.76 -11.35
N PRO A 367 -12.70 -13.11 -10.42
CA PRO A 367 -14.11 -13.21 -10.75
C PRO A 367 -14.65 -11.84 -11.16
N ARG A 368 -15.56 -11.83 -12.14
CA ARG A 368 -16.27 -10.61 -12.52
C ARG A 368 -17.14 -10.14 -11.36
N SER A 369 -17.25 -8.82 -11.25
CA SER A 369 -18.13 -8.17 -10.28
C SER A 369 -18.99 -7.12 -10.98
N SER A 370 -19.77 -6.37 -10.20
CA SER A 370 -20.61 -5.28 -10.66
C SER A 370 -20.67 -4.18 -9.62
N ILE A 371 -21.10 -2.98 -10.01
CA ILE A 371 -21.30 -1.86 -9.07
C ILE A 371 -22.27 -2.27 -7.94
N LYS A 372 -23.34 -3.01 -8.26
CA LYS A 372 -24.28 -3.52 -7.23
C LYS A 372 -23.60 -4.45 -6.24
N ALA A 373 -22.75 -5.35 -6.71
CA ALA A 373 -22.00 -6.25 -5.85
C ALA A 373 -20.99 -5.49 -4.98
N TYR A 374 -20.30 -4.48 -5.55
CA TYR A 374 -19.44 -3.58 -4.80
C TYR A 374 -20.21 -2.86 -3.69
N LEU A 375 -21.34 -2.22 -3.98
CA LEU A 375 -22.12 -1.47 -2.98
C LEU A 375 -22.55 -2.35 -1.80
N ASN A 376 -22.91 -3.61 -2.07
CA ASN A 376 -23.31 -4.59 -1.05
C ASN A 376 -22.12 -5.23 -0.30
N ASP A 377 -20.88 -5.05 -0.76
CA ASP A 377 -19.71 -5.67 -0.14
C ASP A 377 -19.16 -4.85 1.04
N TRP A 378 -19.55 -5.26 2.24
CA TRP A 378 -19.10 -4.67 3.50
C TRP A 378 -17.98 -5.45 4.21
N ASP A 379 -17.56 -6.61 3.69
CA ASP A 379 -16.59 -7.48 4.37
C ASP A 379 -15.16 -6.93 4.30
N GLY A 380 -14.77 -6.14 5.30
CA GLY A 380 -13.46 -5.50 5.35
C GLY A 380 -13.40 -4.09 4.74
N ARG A 381 -14.55 -3.51 4.35
CA ARG A 381 -14.64 -2.13 3.84
C ARG A 381 -14.02 -1.09 4.79
N GLY A 382 -14.23 -1.22 6.10
CA GLY A 382 -13.63 -0.31 7.09
C GLY A 382 -12.09 -0.30 7.07
N TRP A 383 -11.47 -1.46 6.80
CA TRP A 383 -10.01 -1.53 6.63
C TRP A 383 -9.55 -0.83 5.36
N ALA A 384 -10.31 -0.95 4.26
CA ALA A 384 -10.00 -0.24 3.03
C ALA A 384 -10.12 1.29 3.20
N PHE A 385 -11.14 1.76 3.93
CA PHE A 385 -11.28 3.16 4.30
C PHE A 385 -10.11 3.67 5.14
N LEU A 386 -9.70 2.92 6.15
CA LEU A 386 -8.52 3.24 6.95
C LEU A 386 -7.25 3.34 6.09
N ALA A 387 -7.04 2.38 5.17
CA ALA A 387 -5.91 2.42 4.26
C ALA A 387 -5.89 3.68 3.38
N GLY A 388 -7.06 4.12 2.90
CA GLY A 388 -7.19 5.35 2.12
C GLY A 388 -6.87 6.60 2.94
N PHE A 389 -7.35 6.69 4.18
CA PHE A 389 -6.99 7.80 5.08
C PHE A 389 -5.49 7.82 5.40
N LEU A 390 -4.90 6.66 5.71
CA LEU A 390 -3.45 6.57 5.96
C LEU A 390 -2.66 7.03 4.73
N CYS A 391 -3.05 6.60 3.53
CA CYS A 391 -2.35 7.07 2.33
C CYS A 391 -2.53 8.56 2.08
N GLY A 392 -3.75 9.09 2.21
CA GLY A 392 -4.03 10.49 1.95
C GLY A 392 -3.34 11.43 2.95
N PHE A 393 -3.45 11.15 4.26
CA PHE A 393 -2.72 11.93 5.26
C PHE A 393 -1.20 11.75 5.13
N GLY A 394 -0.74 10.54 4.81
CA GLY A 394 0.68 10.26 4.60
C GLY A 394 1.27 11.09 3.45
N ASN A 395 0.60 11.12 2.29
CA ASN A 395 1.02 11.95 1.15
C ASN A 395 0.97 13.44 1.48
N GLY A 396 -0.11 13.91 2.12
CA GLY A 396 -0.22 15.30 2.56
C GLY A 396 0.95 15.71 3.46
N LEU A 397 1.29 14.90 4.46
CA LEU A 397 2.42 15.13 5.36
C LEU A 397 3.77 15.09 4.62
N GLN A 398 3.94 14.17 3.66
CA GLN A 398 5.14 14.11 2.82
C GLN A 398 5.30 15.41 2.02
N PHE A 399 4.23 15.92 1.42
CA PHE A 399 4.28 17.15 0.62
C PHE A 399 4.51 18.40 1.48
N MET A 400 3.91 18.47 2.67
CA MET A 400 4.21 19.54 3.64
C MET A 400 5.68 19.51 4.07
N GLY A 401 6.22 18.32 4.37
CA GLY A 401 7.63 18.15 4.68
C GLY A 401 8.55 18.50 3.49
N GLY A 402 8.16 18.15 2.27
CA GLY A 402 8.88 18.46 1.03
C GLY A 402 8.96 19.95 0.74
N GLN A 403 7.86 20.68 0.90
CA GLN A 403 7.88 22.14 0.73
C GLN A 403 8.82 22.83 1.72
N ALA A 404 8.92 22.28 2.94
CA ALA A 404 9.75 22.82 4.01
C ALA A 404 11.24 22.46 3.91
N ALA A 405 11.56 21.21 3.55
CA ALA A 405 12.90 20.62 3.63
C ALA A 405 13.54 20.32 2.26
N GLY A 406 12.81 20.55 1.17
CA GLY A 406 13.12 20.12 -0.20
C GLY A 406 12.52 18.77 -0.54
N TYR A 407 11.99 18.63 -1.76
CA TYR A 407 11.30 17.42 -2.21
C TYR A 407 12.25 16.24 -2.35
N ALA A 408 13.52 16.47 -2.68
CA ALA A 408 14.54 15.43 -2.71
C ALA A 408 14.82 14.84 -1.32
N ALA A 409 14.85 15.65 -0.27
CA ALA A 409 14.97 15.13 1.10
C ALA A 409 13.69 14.42 1.56
N ALA A 410 12.52 14.88 1.12
CA ALA A 410 11.23 14.26 1.45
C ALA A 410 11.04 12.87 0.84
N ASP A 411 11.81 12.51 -0.18
CA ASP A 411 11.85 11.13 -0.68
C ASP A 411 12.45 10.14 0.34
N ALA A 412 13.00 10.60 1.49
CA ALA A 412 13.27 9.74 2.64
C ALA A 412 12.04 8.94 3.11
N VAL A 413 10.85 9.49 2.89
CA VAL A 413 9.56 8.83 3.16
C VAL A 413 9.40 7.54 2.36
N GLN A 414 10.10 7.40 1.23
CA GLN A 414 10.08 6.20 0.42
C GLN A 414 10.78 5.00 1.08
N ALA A 415 11.39 5.14 2.26
CA ALA A 415 11.84 4.01 3.07
C ALA A 415 10.68 3.14 3.64
N LEU A 416 9.55 3.09 2.94
CA LEU A 416 8.36 2.28 3.19
C LEU A 416 8.67 0.83 3.58
N PRO A 417 9.70 0.16 3.00
CA PRO A 417 10.09 -1.18 3.41
C PRO A 417 10.34 -1.34 4.91
N LEU A 418 10.75 -0.30 5.65
CA LEU A 418 10.93 -0.38 7.10
C LEU A 418 9.63 -0.74 7.82
N VAL A 419 8.54 -0.09 7.44
CA VAL A 419 7.24 -0.22 8.10
C VAL A 419 6.44 -1.36 7.47
N SER A 420 6.44 -1.46 6.14
CA SER A 420 5.68 -2.51 5.43
C SER A 420 6.24 -3.90 5.70
N THR A 421 7.57 -4.06 5.77
CA THR A 421 8.21 -5.33 6.13
C THR A 421 7.95 -5.69 7.59
N PHE A 422 7.91 -4.70 8.49
CA PHE A 422 7.52 -4.94 9.89
C PHE A 422 6.10 -5.54 9.97
N TRP A 423 5.13 -4.93 9.28
CA TRP A 423 3.78 -5.48 9.21
C TRP A 423 3.71 -6.82 8.48
N GLY A 424 4.51 -7.00 7.43
CA GLY A 424 4.63 -8.27 6.72
C GLY A 424 5.11 -9.42 7.61
N VAL A 425 6.13 -9.17 8.43
CA VAL A 425 6.63 -10.14 9.41
C VAL A 425 5.57 -10.41 10.47
N LEU A 426 4.97 -9.36 11.04
CA LEU A 426 4.06 -9.47 12.18
C LEU A 426 2.70 -10.09 11.81
N ILE A 427 2.03 -9.55 10.80
CA ILE A 427 0.64 -9.93 10.43
C ILE A 427 0.66 -11.20 9.58
N PHE A 428 1.61 -11.29 8.64
CA PHE A 428 1.59 -12.35 7.64
C PHE A 428 2.56 -13.49 7.95
N GLY A 429 3.42 -13.33 8.96
CA GLY A 429 4.50 -14.26 9.22
C GLY A 429 5.45 -14.37 8.03
N GLU A 430 5.62 -13.29 7.26
CA GLU A 430 6.61 -13.26 6.18
C GLU A 430 7.99 -13.61 6.77
N TYR A 431 8.73 -14.44 6.02
CA TYR A 431 10.01 -14.99 6.42
C TYR A 431 10.00 -15.99 7.59
N ARG A 432 8.86 -16.30 8.22
CA ARG A 432 8.83 -17.30 9.31
C ARG A 432 9.30 -18.67 8.80
N ARG A 433 10.18 -19.32 9.56
CA ARG A 433 10.84 -20.59 9.18
C ARG A 433 11.62 -20.47 7.85
N SER A 434 12.24 -19.34 7.60
CA SER A 434 13.20 -19.18 6.49
C SER A 434 14.61 -19.50 6.95
N SER A 435 15.51 -19.70 6.00
CA SER A 435 16.92 -19.95 6.26
C SER A 435 17.59 -18.78 6.99
N ARG A 436 18.68 -19.05 7.73
CA ARG A 436 19.50 -17.99 8.37
C ARG A 436 19.98 -16.95 7.37
N ARG A 437 20.27 -17.37 6.15
CA ARG A 437 20.68 -16.50 5.05
C ARG A 437 19.62 -15.44 4.72
N THR A 438 18.35 -15.84 4.68
CA THR A 438 17.21 -14.92 4.47
C THR A 438 17.20 -13.81 5.53
N TYR A 439 17.37 -14.16 6.81
CA TYR A 439 17.38 -13.18 7.90
C TYR A 439 18.59 -12.24 7.84
N ILE A 440 19.78 -12.71 7.44
CA ILE A 440 20.96 -11.86 7.27
C ILE A 440 20.71 -10.80 6.19
N PHE A 441 20.20 -11.20 5.02
CA PHE A 441 19.88 -10.24 3.96
C PHE A 441 18.76 -9.29 4.35
N LEU A 442 17.75 -9.76 5.07
CA LEU A 442 16.64 -8.95 5.56
C LEU A 442 17.12 -7.85 6.52
N VAL A 443 17.94 -8.21 7.51
CA VAL A 443 18.52 -7.25 8.46
C VAL A 443 19.43 -6.26 7.73
N GLY A 444 20.29 -6.74 6.82
CA GLY A 444 21.14 -5.86 6.02
C GLY A 444 20.34 -4.85 5.20
N MET A 445 19.28 -5.30 4.54
CA MET A 445 18.38 -4.44 3.75
C MET A 445 17.71 -3.38 4.62
N LEU A 446 17.12 -3.76 5.76
CA LEU A 446 16.45 -2.82 6.66
C LEU A 446 17.43 -1.82 7.26
N SER A 447 18.63 -2.24 7.63
CA SER A 447 19.69 -1.34 8.12
C SER A 447 20.05 -0.28 7.07
N MET A 448 20.12 -0.64 5.78
CA MET A 448 20.37 0.33 4.71
C MET A 448 19.25 1.38 4.60
N PHE A 449 17.99 0.99 4.73
CA PHE A 449 16.88 1.96 4.75
C PHE A 449 16.94 2.88 5.98
N ILE A 450 17.30 2.38 7.16
CA ILE A 450 17.45 3.22 8.37
C ILE A 450 18.53 4.30 8.13
N VAL A 451 19.69 3.89 7.61
CA VAL A 451 20.76 4.82 7.26
C VAL A 451 20.29 5.81 6.20
N ALA A 452 19.61 5.35 5.16
CA ALA A 452 19.11 6.19 4.09
C ALA A 452 18.14 7.28 4.59
N VAL A 453 17.21 6.94 5.49
CA VAL A 453 16.30 7.91 6.11
C VAL A 453 17.08 9.01 6.83
N GLY A 454 18.01 8.63 7.71
CA GLY A 454 18.80 9.60 8.46
C GLY A 454 19.62 10.51 7.56
N VAL A 455 20.22 9.95 6.52
CA VAL A 455 21.09 10.67 5.57
C VAL A 455 20.27 11.60 4.67
N LEU A 456 19.17 11.13 4.06
CA LEU A 456 18.30 11.96 3.22
C LEU A 456 17.69 13.12 4.01
N MET A 457 17.17 12.86 5.22
CA MET A 457 16.64 13.93 6.08
C MET A 457 17.75 14.90 6.54
N ALA A 458 18.97 14.42 6.80
CA ALA A 458 20.09 15.29 7.12
C ALA A 458 20.50 16.20 5.94
N SER A 459 20.22 15.79 4.70
CA SER A 459 20.48 16.59 3.51
C SER A 459 19.52 17.76 3.30
N SER A 460 18.44 17.85 4.10
CA SER A 460 17.42 18.91 4.03
C SER A 460 18.04 20.31 3.94
N GLY A 461 17.59 21.10 2.96
CA GLY A 461 17.89 22.52 2.83
C GLY A 461 16.69 23.37 3.27
N HIS A 462 16.92 24.66 3.48
CA HIS A 462 15.85 25.66 3.64
C HIS A 462 15.78 26.47 2.36
N ARG A 463 14.59 26.57 1.77
CA ARG A 463 14.37 27.44 0.61
C ARG A 463 14.38 28.89 1.10
N LYS A 464 15.16 29.76 0.44
CA LYS A 464 15.13 31.20 0.72
C LYS A 464 13.91 31.76 -0.01
N GLU A 465 12.97 32.34 0.74
CA GLU A 465 11.84 33.08 0.16
C GLU A 465 12.30 34.34 -0.56
#